data_AF-A0A8H3CQ32-F1
#
_entry.id   AF-A0A8H3CQ32-F1
#
_cell.length_a   1.000
_cell.length_b   1.000
_cell.length_c   1.000
_cell.angle_alpha   90.00
_cell.angle_beta   90.00
_cell.angle_gamma   90.00
#
_symmetry.space_group_name_H-M   'P 1'
#
loop_
_entity.id
_entity.type
_entity.pdbx_description
1 polymer ?
#
loop_
_entity_poly.entity_id
_entity_poly.type
_entity_poly.pdbx_seq_one_letter_code
_entity_poly.pdbx_strand_id
1 'polypeptide(L)'
;MSDKEMADPKVHTTHEKPVSIWRDLVVNRRAYIMALSACWGGMLFGWDTGLIGGILPRKSFKHSFGLDSPAMAKDYANLQGWIVTVLQGGCFFGAMSAAFVSDRFGRKVALFVAAFLFFVGSILQTVPTLGGQSPRSSLNQ
;
A
#
# COMPACT_ATOMS: atom_id res chain seq x y z
N MET A 1 55.01 -39.73 -3.20
CA MET A 1 54.95 -38.81 -4.36
C MET A 1 53.73 -39.28 -5.14
N SER A 2 52.52 -38.73 -5.03
CA SER A 2 51.94 -37.40 -4.76
C SER A 2 50.49 -37.71 -4.30
N ASP A 3 49.79 -37.11 -3.33
CA ASP A 3 49.49 -35.73 -2.96
C ASP A 3 48.98 -35.77 -1.49
N LYS A 4 49.55 -35.13 -0.48
CA LYS A 4 49.45 -33.71 -0.07
C LYS A 4 48.05 -33.05 -0.21
N GLU A 5 47.50 -32.73 0.96
CA GLU A 5 46.76 -31.48 1.30
C GLU A 5 45.53 -31.06 0.49
N MET A 6 44.37 -31.07 1.16
CA MET A 6 43.39 -29.95 1.27
C MET A 6 42.14 -30.52 1.97
N ALA A 7 41.92 -30.39 3.28
CA ALA A 7 41.60 -29.14 3.96
C ALA A 7 40.76 -28.18 3.10
N ASP A 8 39.43 -28.25 3.23
CA ASP A 8 38.69 -27.03 3.54
C ASP A 8 37.64 -27.27 4.65
N PRO A 9 38.03 -27.05 5.92
CA PRO A 9 37.14 -27.01 7.07
C PRO A 9 36.60 -25.58 7.25
N LYS A 10 35.57 -25.18 6.50
CA LYS A 10 34.90 -23.88 6.73
C LYS A 10 33.39 -23.94 6.50
N VAL A 11 32.71 -24.81 7.26
CA VAL A 11 31.41 -24.37 7.78
C VAL A 11 31.74 -23.25 8.75
N HIS A 12 31.73 -22.02 8.26
CA HIS A 12 31.72 -20.83 9.09
C HIS A 12 30.40 -20.86 9.88
N THR A 13 30.37 -21.65 10.96
CA THR A 13 29.60 -21.31 12.15
C THR A 13 30.23 -20.02 12.67
N THR A 14 29.89 -18.90 12.04
CA THR A 14 30.04 -17.60 12.67
C THR A 14 29.19 -17.70 13.93
N HIS A 15 29.82 -18.04 15.04
CA HIS A 15 29.35 -17.74 16.38
C HIS A 15 29.20 -16.22 16.42
N GLU A 16 28.05 -15.77 15.94
CA GLU A 16 27.57 -14.41 16.03
C GLU A 16 27.36 -14.18 17.53
N LYS A 17 28.34 -13.52 18.17
CA LYS A 17 28.15 -12.98 19.52
C LYS A 17 26.81 -12.26 19.48
N PRO A 18 25.89 -12.43 20.45
CA PRO A 18 24.59 -11.80 20.39
C PRO A 18 24.82 -10.29 20.29
N VAL A 19 24.72 -9.79 19.08
CA VAL A 19 24.81 -8.36 18.80
C VAL A 19 23.57 -7.79 19.46
N SER A 20 23.80 -6.85 20.36
CA SER A 20 22.71 -6.16 21.03
C SER A 20 21.82 -5.57 19.93
N ILE A 21 20.56 -5.98 19.87
CA ILE A 21 19.56 -5.55 18.87
C ILE A 21 19.63 -4.04 18.63
N TRP A 22 19.88 -3.27 19.69
CA TRP A 22 20.08 -1.82 19.65
C TRP A 22 21.24 -1.33 18.76
N ARG A 23 22.38 -2.03 18.74
CA ARG A 23 23.50 -1.70 17.86
C ARG A 23 23.15 -2.01 16.40
N ASP A 24 22.50 -3.13 16.12
CA ASP A 24 22.09 -3.47 14.75
C ASP A 24 21.02 -2.51 14.23
N LEU A 25 20.11 -2.08 15.10
CA LEU A 25 19.09 -1.07 14.80
C LEU A 25 19.72 0.28 14.43
N VAL A 26 20.76 0.69 15.16
CA VAL A 26 21.46 1.97 14.93
C VAL A 26 22.35 1.90 13.69
N VAL A 27 23.10 0.81 13.50
CA VAL A 27 23.97 0.60 12.33
C VAL A 27 23.14 0.49 11.05
N ASN A 28 22.03 -0.26 11.08
CA ASN A 28 21.16 -0.49 9.93
C ASN A 28 19.89 0.38 9.93
N ARG A 29 19.90 1.53 10.61
CA ARG A 29 18.74 2.44 10.76
C ARG A 29 18.02 2.73 9.44
N ARG A 30 18.78 2.89 8.35
CA ARG A 30 18.24 3.17 7.01
C ARG A 30 17.40 2.00 6.47
N ALA A 31 17.83 0.76 6.69
CA ALA A 31 17.11 -0.44 6.26
C ALA A 31 15.81 -0.61 7.05
N TYR A 32 15.86 -0.40 8.36
CA TYR A 32 14.67 -0.46 9.22
C TYR A 32 13.64 0.62 8.87
N ILE A 33 14.06 1.86 8.58
CA ILE A 33 13.13 2.92 8.15
C ILE A 33 12.45 2.55 6.82
N MET A 34 13.19 2.01 5.85
CA MET A 34 12.60 1.57 4.59
C MET A 34 11.62 0.41 4.79
N ALA A 35 11.98 -0.57 5.63
CA ALA A 35 11.10 -1.69 5.96
C ALA A 35 9.81 -1.25 6.68
N LEU A 36 9.92 -0.33 7.64
CA LEU A 36 8.77 0.26 8.33
C LEU A 36 7.87 1.03 7.36
N SER A 37 8.45 1.83 6.47
CA SER A 37 7.68 2.57 5.46
C SER A 37 6.95 1.64 4.48
N ALA A 38 7.58 0.54 4.07
CA ALA A 38 6.97 -0.47 3.22
C ALA A 38 5.82 -1.20 3.95
N CYS A 39 6.01 -1.53 5.22
CA CYS A 39 4.98 -2.16 6.06
C CYS A 39 3.76 -1.23 6.23
N TRP A 40 4.00 0.06 6.44
CA TRP A 40 2.94 1.06 6.53
C TRP A 40 2.16 1.20 5.21
N GLY A 41 2.85 1.16 4.07
CA GLY A 41 2.21 1.15 2.76
C GLY A 41 1.28 -0.04 2.56
N GLY A 42 1.70 -1.24 2.96
CA GLY A 42 0.85 -2.45 2.92
C GLY A 42 -0.34 -2.38 3.86
N MET A 43 -0.17 -1.80 5.05
CA MET A 43 -1.25 -1.60 6.02
C MET A 43 -2.29 -0.61 5.50
N LEU A 44 -1.87 0.53 4.93
CA LEU A 44 -2.77 1.52 4.32
C LEU A 44 -3.55 0.93 3.14
N PHE A 45 -2.89 0.16 2.29
CA PHE A 45 -3.55 -0.52 1.17
C PHE A 45 -4.67 -1.47 1.64
N GLY A 46 -4.43 -2.21 2.73
CA GLY A 46 -5.45 -3.06 3.36
C GLY A 46 -6.57 -2.25 4.00
N TRP A 47 -6.25 -1.11 4.62
CA TRP A 47 -7.23 -0.19 5.19
C TRP A 47 -8.19 0.36 4.14
N ASP A 48 -7.69 0.86 3.00
CA ASP A 48 -8.53 1.43 1.95
C ASP A 48 -9.47 0.37 1.33
N THR A 49 -8.93 -0.83 1.07
CA THR A 49 -9.73 -1.95 0.54
C THR A 49 -10.82 -2.39 1.54
N GLY A 50 -10.50 -2.44 2.84
CA GLY A 50 -11.45 -2.77 3.90
C GLY A 50 -12.50 -1.68 4.14
N LEU A 51 -12.11 -0.41 4.08
CA LEU A 51 -13.00 0.74 4.20
C LEU A 51 -14.04 0.73 3.08
N ILE A 52 -13.61 0.54 1.83
CA ILE A 52 -14.50 0.47 0.65
C ILE A 52 -15.53 -0.65 0.86
N GLY A 53 -15.09 -1.85 1.25
CA GLY A 53 -15.99 -2.97 1.57
C GLY A 53 -17.00 -2.67 2.69
N GLY A 54 -16.61 -1.87 3.68
CA GLY A 54 -17.44 -1.50 4.83
C GLY A 54 -18.43 -0.34 4.60
N ILE A 55 -18.12 0.62 3.72
CA ILE A 55 -19.01 1.76 3.42
C ILE A 55 -20.13 1.40 2.45
N LEU A 56 -19.87 0.45 1.55
CA LEU A 56 -20.79 -0.01 0.52
C LEU A 56 -22.17 -0.42 1.08
N PRO A 57 -22.29 -1.27 2.13
CA PRO A 57 -23.59 -1.71 2.64
C PRO A 57 -24.37 -0.63 3.42
N ARG A 58 -23.81 0.56 3.66
CA ARG A 58 -24.46 1.60 4.48
C ARG A 58 -25.62 2.26 3.72
N LYS A 59 -26.76 2.42 4.40
CA LYS A 59 -27.98 3.04 3.86
C LYS A 59 -27.75 4.46 3.30
N SER A 60 -26.81 5.21 3.88
CA SER A 60 -26.42 6.54 3.43
C SER A 60 -25.76 6.53 2.04
N PHE A 61 -25.04 5.46 1.69
CA PHE A 61 -24.43 5.31 0.36
C PHE A 61 -25.48 4.98 -0.70
N LYS A 62 -26.49 4.15 -0.36
CA LYS A 62 -27.65 3.89 -1.24
C LYS A 62 -28.45 5.15 -1.53
N HIS A 63 -28.62 6.03 -0.55
CA HIS A 63 -29.35 7.29 -0.70
C HIS A 63 -28.57 8.31 -1.54
N SER A 64 -27.26 8.47 -1.33
CA SER A 64 -26.42 9.38 -2.12
C SER A 64 -26.24 8.96 -3.59
N PHE A 65 -26.42 7.67 -3.91
CA PHE A 65 -26.40 7.16 -5.29
C PHE A 65 -27.80 6.93 -5.89
N GLY A 66 -28.88 7.30 -5.20
CA GLY A 66 -30.26 7.19 -5.72
C GLY A 66 -30.80 5.76 -5.88
N LEU A 67 -30.29 4.81 -5.08
CA LEU A 67 -30.56 3.36 -5.18
C LEU A 67 -31.72 2.90 -4.27
N ASP A 68 -32.83 3.65 -4.20
CA ASP A 68 -33.96 3.36 -3.31
C ASP A 68 -34.89 2.23 -3.77
N SER A 69 -34.69 1.66 -4.97
CA SER A 69 -35.53 0.59 -5.52
C SER A 69 -34.80 -0.76 -5.61
N PRO A 70 -35.42 -1.90 -5.22
CA PRO A 70 -34.83 -3.24 -5.24
C PRO A 70 -34.41 -3.74 -6.64
N ALA A 71 -34.82 -3.05 -7.71
CA ALA A 71 -34.39 -3.33 -9.08
C ALA A 71 -32.93 -2.94 -9.38
N MET A 72 -32.29 -2.10 -8.54
CA MET A 72 -30.96 -1.52 -8.81
C MET A 72 -29.81 -2.18 -8.03
N ALA A 73 -30.03 -3.39 -7.48
CA ALA A 73 -28.97 -4.18 -6.85
C ALA A 73 -27.81 -4.49 -7.83
N LYS A 74 -28.12 -4.60 -9.12
CA LYS A 74 -27.15 -4.84 -10.19
C LYS A 74 -26.24 -3.63 -10.42
N ASP A 75 -26.77 -2.42 -10.35
CA ASP A 75 -26.00 -1.18 -10.56
C ASP A 75 -25.09 -0.88 -9.37
N TYR A 76 -25.54 -1.21 -8.16
CA TYR A 76 -24.70 -1.19 -6.96
C TYR A 76 -23.52 -2.16 -7.05
N ALA A 77 -23.77 -3.41 -7.47
CA ALA A 77 -22.72 -4.41 -7.64
C ALA A 77 -21.73 -4.03 -8.77
N ASN A 78 -22.24 -3.43 -9.86
CA ASN A 78 -21.41 -2.89 -10.93
C ASN A 78 -20.50 -1.76 -10.41
N LEU A 79 -21.04 -0.77 -9.68
CA LEU A 79 -20.25 0.35 -9.14
C LEU A 79 -19.12 -0.15 -8.22
N GLN A 80 -19.44 -1.06 -7.30
CA GLN A 80 -18.43 -1.70 -6.45
C GLN A 80 -17.36 -2.42 -7.30
N GLY A 81 -17.80 -3.18 -8.31
CA GLY A 81 -16.90 -3.87 -9.24
C GLY A 81 -15.96 -2.93 -9.97
N TRP A 82 -16.46 -1.79 -10.47
CA TRP A 82 -15.65 -0.77 -11.13
C TRP A 82 -14.59 -0.16 -10.19
N ILE A 83 -14.95 0.13 -8.94
CA ILE A 83 -14.00 0.67 -7.95
C ILE A 83 -12.88 -0.33 -7.66
N VAL A 84 -13.23 -1.59 -7.40
CA VAL A 84 -12.26 -2.64 -7.06
C VAL A 84 -11.36 -2.98 -8.25
N THR A 85 -11.90 -3.03 -9.47
CA THR A 85 -11.12 -3.33 -10.68
C THR A 85 -10.14 -2.22 -11.04
N VAL A 86 -10.52 -0.95 -10.87
CA VAL A 86 -9.60 0.19 -11.05
C VAL A 86 -8.49 0.17 -10.00
N LEU A 87 -8.82 -0.11 -8.73
CA LEU A 87 -7.83 -0.25 -7.66
C LEU A 87 -6.85 -1.39 -7.94
N GLN A 88 -7.36 -2.58 -8.26
CA GLN A 88 -6.54 -3.75 -8.57
C GLN A 88 -5.69 -3.56 -9.85
N GLY A 89 -6.26 -2.91 -10.87
CA GLY A 89 -5.56 -2.54 -12.09
C GLY A 89 -4.41 -1.58 -11.79
N GLY A 90 -4.66 -0.55 -10.98
CA GLY A 90 -3.62 0.39 -10.51
C GLY A 90 -2.49 -0.33 -9.76
N CYS A 91 -2.81 -1.29 -8.88
CA CYS A 91 -1.80 -2.09 -8.18
C CYS A 91 -0.95 -2.94 -9.12
N PHE A 92 -1.55 -3.51 -10.16
CA PHE A 92 -0.82 -4.30 -11.15
C PHE A 92 0.23 -3.46 -11.89
N PHE A 93 -0.19 -2.31 -12.43
CA PHE A 93 0.74 -1.40 -13.11
C PHE A 93 1.75 -0.77 -12.14
N GLY A 94 1.33 -0.50 -10.90
CA GLY A 94 2.19 -0.01 -9.83
C GLY A 94 3.28 -1.01 -9.45
N ALA A 95 2.94 -2.29 -9.27
CA ALA A 95 3.91 -3.33 -8.94
C ALA A 95 4.90 -3.59 -10.10
N MET A 96 4.40 -3.61 -11.33
CA MET A 96 5.23 -3.79 -12.53
C MET A 96 6.23 -2.65 -12.71
N SER A 97 5.80 -1.40 -12.55
CA SER A 97 6.68 -0.23 -12.61
C SER A 97 7.61 -0.14 -11.40
N ALA A 98 7.16 -0.48 -10.20
CA ALA A 98 7.99 -0.49 -8.98
C ALA A 98 9.12 -1.53 -9.06
N ALA A 99 8.87 -2.71 -9.63
CA ALA A 99 9.90 -3.72 -9.85
C ALA A 99 11.01 -3.20 -10.78
N PHE A 100 10.61 -2.63 -11.93
CA PHE A 100 11.56 -2.09 -12.91
C PHE A 100 12.36 -0.88 -12.37
N VAL A 101 11.71 0.02 -11.63
CA VAL A 101 12.34 1.20 -11.03
C VAL A 101 13.26 0.82 -9.87
N SER A 102 12.88 -0.17 -9.06
CA SER A 102 13.70 -0.67 -7.94
C SER A 102 15.05 -1.21 -8.42
N ASP A 103 15.05 -1.97 -9.51
CA ASP A 103 16.26 -2.61 -10.05
C ASP A 103 17.19 -1.61 -10.76
N ARG A 104 16.63 -0.54 -11.37
CA ARG A 104 17.43 0.43 -12.15
C ARG A 104 17.90 1.66 -11.35
N PHE A 105 17.07 2.20 -10.46
CA PHE A 105 17.32 3.48 -9.76
C PHE A 105 17.55 3.33 -8.25
N GLY A 106 17.45 2.11 -7.72
CA GLY A 106 17.68 1.80 -6.31
C GLY A 106 16.45 2.07 -5.41
N ARG A 107 16.36 1.30 -4.32
CA ARG A 107 15.21 1.25 -3.39
C ARG A 107 14.73 2.61 -2.85
N LYS A 108 15.62 3.59 -2.70
CA LYS A 108 15.25 4.93 -2.20
C LYS A 108 14.41 5.74 -3.20
N VAL A 109 14.76 5.67 -4.49
CA VAL A 109 14.07 6.44 -5.53
C VAL A 109 12.68 5.83 -5.77
N ALA A 110 12.57 4.51 -5.76
CA ALA A 110 11.29 3.81 -5.85
C ALA A 110 10.31 4.26 -4.75
N LEU A 111 10.76 4.37 -3.49
CA LEU A 111 9.94 4.86 -2.39
C LEU A 111 9.52 6.33 -2.57
N PHE A 112 10.40 7.18 -3.08
CA PHE A 112 10.10 8.60 -3.31
C PHE A 112 9.05 8.79 -4.41
N VAL A 113 9.15 8.02 -5.50
CA VAL A 113 8.16 8.04 -6.60
C VAL A 113 6.81 7.52 -6.12
N ALA A 114 6.78 6.43 -5.34
CA ALA A 114 5.54 5.91 -4.76
C ALA A 114 4.87 6.94 -3.83
N ALA A 115 5.65 7.62 -2.99
CA ALA A 115 5.15 8.67 -2.11
C ALA A 115 4.58 9.87 -2.90
N PHE A 116 5.23 10.26 -3.99
CA PHE A 116 4.76 11.34 -4.85
C PHE A 116 3.43 11.00 -5.53
N LEU A 117 3.31 9.79 -6.10
CA LEU A 117 2.06 9.31 -6.70
C LEU A 117 0.92 9.24 -5.69
N PHE A 118 1.21 8.78 -4.46
CA PHE A 118 0.23 8.76 -3.38
C PHE A 118 -0.23 10.17 -3.02
N PHE A 119 0.70 11.12 -2.89
CA PHE A 119 0.38 12.51 -2.57
C PHE A 119 -0.54 13.17 -3.62
N VAL A 120 -0.24 12.97 -4.90
CA VAL A 120 -1.09 13.44 -6.01
C VAL A 120 -2.48 12.81 -5.94
N GLY A 121 -2.56 11.50 -5.68
CA GLY A 121 -3.83 10.79 -5.50
C GLY A 121 -4.65 11.31 -4.32
N SER A 122 -4.01 11.58 -3.17
CA SER A 122 -4.68 12.15 -2.00
C SER A 122 -5.24 13.54 -2.28
N ILE A 123 -4.52 14.40 -3.01
CA ILE A 123 -5.02 15.71 -3.43
C ILE A 123 -6.26 15.54 -4.31
N LEU A 124 -6.21 14.65 -5.30
CA LEU A 124 -7.34 14.39 -6.21
C LEU A 124 -8.59 13.88 -5.47
N GLN A 125 -8.45 13.07 -4.42
CA GLN A 125 -9.59 12.65 -3.60
C GLN A 125 -10.10 13.75 -2.66
N THR A 126 -9.21 14.64 -2.21
CA THR A 126 -9.55 15.71 -1.26
C THR A 126 -10.25 16.90 -1.96
N VAL A 127 -9.87 17.22 -3.20
CA VAL A 127 -10.42 18.37 -3.95
C VAL A 127 -11.94 18.32 -4.13
N PRO A 128 -12.58 17.20 -4.52
CA PRO A 128 -14.04 17.10 -4.57
C PRO A 128 -14.70 17.23 -3.20
N THR A 129 -14.04 16.75 -2.15
CA THR A 129 -14.55 16.80 -0.76
C THR A 129 -14.59 18.23 -0.23
N LEU A 130 -13.68 19.09 -0.67
CA LEU A 130 -13.65 20.51 -0.31
C LEU A 130 -14.68 21.35 -1.07
N GLY A 131 -14.98 21.00 -2.33
CA GLY A 131 -16.00 21.69 -3.14
C GLY A 131 -17.45 21.25 -2.87
N GLY A 132 -17.64 20.05 -2.30
CA GLY A 132 -18.95 19.43 -2.11
C GLY A 132 -19.66 19.74 -0.78
N GLN A 133 -18.99 20.36 0.19
CA GLN A 133 -19.67 20.84 1.41
C GLN A 133 -20.32 22.21 1.16
N SER A 134 -21.35 22.24 0.32
CA SER A 134 -22.41 23.23 0.51
C SER A 134 -23.15 22.86 1.81
N PRO A 135 -23.16 23.70 2.86
CA PRO A 135 -23.70 23.40 4.20
C PRO A 135 -25.23 23.13 4.31
N ARG A 136 -25.88 22.59 3.27
CA ARG A 136 -27.35 22.43 3.23
C ARG A 136 -27.85 21.07 3.71
N SER A 137 -27.00 20.05 3.82
CA SER A 137 -27.40 18.70 4.26
C SER A 137 -27.43 18.51 5.77
N SER A 138 -26.93 19.47 6.57
CA SER A 138 -27.06 19.47 8.05
C SER A 138 -28.25 20.28 8.57
N LEU A 139 -29.07 20.87 7.69
CA LEU A 139 -30.27 21.63 8.05
C LEU A 139 -31.59 20.85 7.84
N ASN A 140 -31.52 19.57 7.41
CA ASN A 140 -32.69 18.72 7.27
C ASN A 140 -32.37 17.24 7.56
N GLN A 141 -31.74 16.97 8.71
CA GLN A 141 -31.80 15.68 9.39
C GLN A 141 -31.66 15.86 10.90
#